data_AF-A0A940Z9R7-F1
#
_entry.id   AF-A0A940Z9R7-F1
#
_cell.length_a   1.000
_cell.length_b   1.000
_cell.length_c   1.000
_cell.angle_alpha   90.00
_cell.angle_beta   90.00
_cell.angle_gamma   90.00
#
_symmetry.space_group_name_H-M   'P 1'
#
loop_
_entity.id
_entity.type
_entity.pdbx_description
1 polymer ?
#
loop_
_entity_poly.entity_id
_entity_poly.type
_entity_poly.pdbx_seq_one_letter_code
_entity_poly.pdbx_strand_id
1 'polypeptide(L)'
;MRAVFFYPFYKGQKWIRYHGFVEAIQKIAQIERKPLVQVALNWLIQQSGVTTALVGARTMEQVEKNVQAIQGELSESDLIQIEEIYHKFFKNFS
;
A
#
# COMPACT_ATOMS: atom_id res chain seq x y z
N MET A 1 -18.25 15.64 -22.92
CA MET A 1 -17.10 14.72 -22.75
C MET A 1 -17.03 14.37 -21.26
N ARG A 2 -17.42 13.16 -20.84
CA ARG A 2 -17.41 12.77 -19.42
C ARG A 2 -15.95 12.80 -18.95
N ALA A 3 -15.62 13.68 -18.02
CA ALA A 3 -14.38 13.57 -17.28
C ALA A 3 -14.43 12.23 -16.55
N VAL A 4 -13.73 11.23 -17.10
CA VAL A 4 -13.59 9.93 -16.44
C VAL A 4 -12.92 10.22 -15.10
N PHE A 5 -13.53 9.77 -14.02
CA PHE A 5 -13.16 9.97 -12.61
C PHE A 5 -11.78 9.35 -12.25
N PHE A 6 -10.91 9.11 -13.23
CA PHE A 6 -9.71 8.30 -13.10
C PHE A 6 -8.51 9.12 -12.62
N TYR A 7 -8.28 9.00 -11.31
CA TYR A 7 -7.01 9.09 -10.59
C TYR A 7 -6.12 10.31 -10.91
N PRO A 8 -6.33 11.46 -10.22
CA PRO A 8 -5.39 12.58 -10.25
C PRO A 8 -4.00 12.21 -9.70
N PHE A 9 -3.85 10.99 -9.17
CA PHE A 9 -2.62 10.44 -8.59
C PHE A 9 -1.55 10.11 -9.63
N TYR A 10 -1.90 9.92 -10.91
CA TYR A 10 -0.95 9.56 -11.97
C TYR A 10 -0.51 10.76 -12.84
N LYS A 11 -0.63 12.00 -12.33
CA LYS A 11 -0.28 13.21 -13.09
C LYS A 11 0.51 14.22 -12.25
N GLY A 12 1.48 14.88 -12.90
CA GLY A 12 2.21 16.04 -12.36
C GLY A 12 2.83 15.80 -10.98
N GLN A 13 2.75 16.81 -10.10
CA GLN A 13 3.30 16.74 -8.74
C GLN A 13 2.65 15.65 -7.89
N LYS A 14 1.38 15.30 -8.15
CA LYS A 14 0.70 14.21 -7.43
C LYS A 14 1.38 12.87 -7.75
N TRP A 15 1.69 12.58 -9.00
CA TRP A 15 2.42 11.36 -9.36
C TRP A 15 3.73 11.22 -8.61
N ILE A 16 4.55 12.27 -8.61
CA ILE A 16 5.84 12.27 -7.91
C ILE A 16 5.65 11.94 -6.41
N ARG A 17 4.63 12.54 -5.79
CA ARG A 17 4.30 12.32 -4.38
C ARG A 17 3.82 10.91 -4.08
N TYR A 18 2.82 10.41 -4.81
CA TYR A 18 2.26 9.07 -4.57
C TYR A 18 3.24 7.97 -4.96
N HIS A 19 3.98 8.12 -6.07
CA HIS A 19 5.01 7.16 -6.46
C HIS A 19 6.14 7.13 -5.43
N GLY A 20 6.63 8.29 -4.98
CA GLY A 20 7.66 8.34 -3.93
C GLY A 20 7.21 7.71 -2.60
N PHE A 21 5.94 7.85 -2.25
CA PHE A 21 5.37 7.14 -1.10
C PHE A 21 5.44 5.62 -1.30
N VAL A 22 5.00 5.12 -2.45
CA VAL A 22 5.06 3.70 -2.80
C VAL A 22 6.50 3.17 -2.78
N GLU A 23 7.47 3.92 -3.32
CA GLU A 23 8.89 3.57 -3.27
C GLU A 23 9.45 3.51 -1.84
N ALA A 24 8.98 4.38 -0.95
CA ALA A 24 9.38 4.34 0.44
C ALA A 24 8.84 3.08 1.15
N ILE A 25 7.59 2.70 0.90
CA ILE A 25 7.03 1.43 1.43
C ILE A 25 7.74 0.22 0.82
N GLN A 26 8.13 0.27 -0.46
CA GLN A 26 8.88 -0.79 -1.13
C GLN A 26 10.21 -1.11 -0.42
N LYS A 27 10.84 -0.13 0.23
CA LYS A 27 12.06 -0.36 1.03
C LYS A 27 11.78 -1.18 2.28
N ILE A 28 10.66 -0.94 2.97
CA ILE A 28 10.22 -1.77 4.10
C ILE A 28 10.01 -3.21 3.63
N ALA A 29 9.27 -3.38 2.52
CA ALA A 29 9.01 -4.69 1.94
C ALA A 29 10.32 -5.44 1.59
N GLN A 30 11.34 -4.74 1.11
CA GLN A 30 12.66 -5.33 0.82
C GLN A 30 13.41 -5.78 2.08
N ILE A 31 13.39 -4.98 3.15
CA ILE A 31 14.00 -5.33 4.44
C ILE A 31 13.34 -6.59 5.00
N GLU A 32 12.01 -6.62 4.96
CA GLU A 32 11.17 -7.74 5.40
C GLU A 32 11.21 -8.95 4.45
N ARG A 33 11.86 -8.82 3.29
CA ARG A 33 11.89 -9.83 2.21
C ARG A 33 10.49 -10.29 1.77
N LYS A 34 9.51 -9.38 1.81
CA LYS A 34 8.12 -9.61 1.44
C LYS A 34 7.80 -8.84 0.14
N PRO A 35 6.90 -9.35 -0.72
CA PRO A 35 6.33 -8.57 -1.81
C PRO A 35 5.64 -7.31 -1.30
N LEU A 36 5.70 -6.20 -2.04
CA LEU A 36 5.03 -4.96 -1.65
C LEU A 36 3.50 -5.13 -1.48
N VAL A 37 2.89 -5.96 -2.33
CA VAL A 37 1.46 -6.28 -2.22
C VAL A 37 1.11 -6.92 -0.87
N GLN A 38 2.02 -7.70 -0.29
CA GLN A 38 1.87 -8.29 1.04
C GLN A 38 1.90 -7.23 2.13
N VAL A 39 2.84 -6.29 2.06
CA VAL A 39 2.88 -5.17 3.03
C VAL A 39 1.60 -4.33 2.95
N ALA A 40 1.13 -4.00 1.75
CA ALA A 40 -0.07 -3.20 1.57
C ALA A 40 -1.34 -3.90 2.08
N LEU A 41 -1.51 -5.18 1.77
CA LEU A 41 -2.67 -5.96 2.21
C LEU A 41 -2.63 -6.23 3.72
N ASN A 42 -1.48 -6.61 4.27
CA ASN A 42 -1.31 -6.78 5.71
C ASN A 42 -1.58 -5.49 6.47
N TRP A 43 -1.11 -4.34 5.97
CA TRP A 43 -1.42 -3.05 6.59
C TRP A 43 -2.93 -2.79 6.60
N LEU A 44 -3.61 -3.03 5.47
CA LEU A 44 -5.05 -2.79 5.32
C LEU A 44 -5.88 -3.65 6.28
N ILE A 45 -5.62 -4.96 6.38
CA ILE A 45 -6.40 -5.88 7.23
C ILE A 45 -6.14 -5.67 8.73
N GLN A 46 -5.01 -5.06 9.11
CA GLN A 46 -4.70 -4.72 10.50
C GLN A 46 -5.35 -3.41 10.97
N GLN A 47 -6.01 -2.66 10.08
CA GLN A 47 -6.68 -1.42 10.47
C GLN A 47 -7.96 -1.72 11.26
N SER A 48 -8.15 -0.96 12.35
CA SER A 48 -9.38 -1.04 13.14
C SER A 48 -10.60 -0.76 12.26
N GLY A 49 -11.58 -1.67 12.31
CA GLY A 49 -12.81 -1.60 11.52
C GLY A 49 -12.74 -2.22 10.12
N VAL A 50 -11.59 -2.73 9.68
CA VAL A 50 -11.48 -3.49 8.44
C VAL A 50 -11.69 -4.97 8.74
N THR A 51 -12.80 -5.54 8.28
CA THR A 51 -13.12 -6.97 8.47
C THR A 51 -12.74 -7.83 7.25
N THR A 52 -12.63 -7.23 6.07
CA THR A 52 -12.41 -7.96 4.81
C THR A 52 -11.74 -7.05 3.79
N ALA A 53 -10.73 -7.56 3.10
CA ALA A 53 -10.10 -6.90 1.96
C ALA A 53 -10.61 -7.51 0.64
N LEU A 54 -11.19 -6.69 -0.23
CA LEU A 54 -11.61 -7.10 -1.57
C LEU A 54 -10.48 -6.85 -2.56
N VAL A 55 -9.79 -7.91 -3.00
CA VAL A 55 -8.63 -7.81 -3.89
C VAL A 55 -8.94 -8.46 -5.23
N GLY A 56 -8.82 -7.69 -6.31
CA GLY A 56 -9.05 -8.18 -7.67
C GLY A 56 -7.92 -9.10 -8.15
N ALA A 57 -8.27 -10.15 -8.87
CA ALA A 57 -7.34 -11.03 -9.57
C ALA A 57 -7.92 -11.45 -10.93
N ARG A 58 -7.05 -11.59 -11.94
CA ARG A 58 -7.38 -12.06 -13.29
C ARG A 58 -6.71 -13.38 -13.64
N THR A 59 -5.73 -13.81 -12.85
CA THR A 59 -4.99 -15.06 -13.02
C THR A 59 -4.88 -15.81 -11.70
N MET A 60 -4.66 -17.12 -11.77
CA MET A 60 -4.47 -17.94 -10.56
C MET A 60 -3.26 -17.50 -9.74
N GLU A 61 -2.15 -17.16 -10.41
CA GLU A 61 -0.94 -16.65 -9.76
C GLU A 61 -1.23 -15.37 -8.93
N GLN A 62 -2.11 -14.49 -9.41
CA GLN A 62 -2.52 -13.31 -8.64
C GLN A 62 -3.34 -13.68 -7.40
N VAL A 63 -4.20 -14.70 -7.50
CA VAL A 63 -4.94 -15.22 -6.34
C VAL A 63 -3.97 -15.78 -5.30
N GLU A 64 -3.01 -16.61 -5.73
CA GLU A 64 -1.99 -17.20 -4.84
C GLU A 64 -1.17 -16.11 -4.14
N LYS A 65 -0.71 -15.09 -4.89
CA LYS A 65 -0.01 -13.94 -4.30
C LYS A 65 -0.88 -13.17 -3.31
N ASN A 66 -2.17 -12.95 -3.60
CA ASN A 66 -3.08 -12.26 -2.69
C ASN A 66 -3.32 -13.07 -1.40
N VAL A 67 -3.40 -14.40 -1.49
CA VAL A 67 -3.56 -15.29 -0.33
C VAL A 67 -2.28 -15.34 0.50
N GLN A 68 -1.11 -15.46 -0.13
CA GLN A 68 0.18 -15.38 0.58
C GLN A 68 0.37 -14.01 1.23
N ALA A 69 -0.13 -12.95 0.58
CA ALA A 69 -0.03 -11.59 1.06
C ALA A 69 -0.79 -11.31 2.36
N ILE A 70 -1.69 -12.20 2.81
CA ILE A 70 -2.38 -12.09 4.11
C ILE A 70 -1.84 -13.10 5.14
N GLN A 71 -0.86 -13.93 4.76
CA GLN A 71 -0.22 -14.88 5.67
C GLN A 71 0.95 -14.20 6.39
N GLY A 72 0.64 -13.51 7.49
CA GLY A 72 1.60 -12.88 8.39
C GLY A 72 1.14 -11.51 8.86
N GLU A 73 1.80 -10.97 9.87
CA GLU A 73 1.50 -9.65 10.44
C GLU A 73 2.67 -8.69 10.22
N LEU A 74 2.35 -7.41 10.17
CA LEU A 74 3.36 -6.36 10.25
C LEU A 74 3.66 -6.15 11.73
N SER A 75 4.93 -5.97 12.06
CA SER A 75 5.28 -5.63 13.44
C SER A 75 4.74 -4.24 13.79
N GLU A 76 4.60 -3.95 15.08
CA GLU A 76 4.26 -2.60 15.53
C GLU A 76 5.27 -1.56 15.01
N SER A 77 6.55 -1.91 14.95
CA SER A 77 7.58 -1.07 14.34
C SER A 77 7.36 -0.80 12.85
N ASP A 78 6.92 -1.80 12.07
CA ASP A 78 6.60 -1.60 10.66
C ASP A 78 5.40 -0.67 10.48
N LEU A 79 4.36 -0.84 11.31
CA LEU A 79 3.16 -0.01 11.29
C LEU A 79 3.49 1.45 11.60
N ILE A 80 4.31 1.70 12.64
CA ILE A 80 4.80 3.03 12.99
C ILE A 80 5.60 3.61 11.83
N GLN A 81 6.51 2.83 11.23
CA GLN A 81 7.33 3.31 10.11
C GLN A 81 6.48 3.68 8.89
N ILE A 82 5.44 2.90 8.58
CA ILE A 82 4.48 3.22 7.50
C ILE A 82 3.74 4.52 7.80
N GLU A 83 3.32 4.75 9.05
CA GLU A 83 2.66 5.99 9.47
C GLU A 83 3.59 7.20 9.35
N GLU A 84 4.85 7.08 9.78
CA GLU A 84 5.86 8.14 9.64
C GLU A 84 6.11 8.50 8.16
N ILE A 85 6.22 7.48 7.30
CA ILE A 85 6.33 7.68 5.85
C ILE A 85 5.07 8.38 5.32
N TYR A 86 3.88 7.95 5.73
CA TYR A 86 2.64 8.60 5.35
C TYR A 86 2.65 10.08 5.77
N HIS A 87 3.09 10.41 6.98
CA HIS A 87 3.17 11.81 7.44
C HIS A 87 4.17 12.65 6.65
N LYS A 88 5.35 12.11 6.36
CA LYS A 88 6.37 12.75 5.54
C LYS A 88 5.83 13.12 4.16
N PHE A 89 5.07 12.20 3.55
CA PHE A 89 4.51 12.45 2.22
C PHE A 89 3.23 13.28 2.28
N PHE A 90 2.34 13.09 3.27
CA PHE A 90 0.97 13.58 3.20
C PHE A 90 0.56 14.63 4.25
N LYS A 91 1.05 14.59 5.50
CA LYS A 91 0.66 15.55 6.55
C LYS A 91 1.41 16.88 6.50
N ASN A 92 2.70 16.87 6.14
CA ASN A 92 3.55 18.07 6.20
C ASN A 92 3.28 19.13 5.11
N PHE A 93 2.17 19.03 4.39
CA PHE A 93 1.76 19.95 3.32
C PHE A 93 0.36 20.52 3.56
N SER A 94 -0.03 20.67 4.83
CA SER A 94 -1.29 21.30 5.26
C SER A 94 -1.04 22.78 5.57
#